data_AF-A0A1G5RF68-F1
#
_entry.id   AF-A0A1G5RF68-F1
#
_cell.length_a   1.000
_cell.length_b   1.000
_cell.length_c   1.000
_cell.angle_alpha   90.00
_cell.angle_beta   90.00
_cell.angle_gamma   90.00
#
_symmetry.space_group_name_H-M   'P 1'
#
loop_
_entity.id
_entity.type
_entity.pdbx_description
1 polymer ?
#
loop_
_entity_poly.entity_id
_entity_poly.type
_entity_poly.pdbx_seq_one_letter_code
_entity_poly.pdbx_strand_id
1 'polypeptide(L)'
;MLKMIKLMVFILSFLFSIHALACGEVNRDILNRNSPDQHYQQAINSDRLANNSALLFFYSNKNEDYPDVKAFFSPDRCNINNGVFFDSYGYNAGIADVISVFWGKGKYTDRFFTIIKWNVNAGGSPSYGWYYMVNAYFFPGQDNLIKKDEKLTSYFGQGIEGISNGEISHFKYKTASDVWKALEWVD
;
A
#
# COMPACT_ATOMS: atom_id res chain seq x y z
N MET A 1 -10.01 -49.77 -20.09
CA MET A 1 -10.48 -48.88 -18.99
C MET A 1 -9.35 -48.20 -18.22
N LEU A 2 -8.34 -48.94 -17.72
CA LEU A 2 -7.27 -48.38 -16.86
C LEU A 2 -6.38 -47.29 -17.51
N LYS A 3 -6.19 -47.32 -18.84
CA LYS A 3 -5.39 -46.31 -19.59
C LYS A 3 -6.07 -44.94 -19.71
N MET A 4 -7.40 -44.88 -19.78
CA MET A 4 -8.14 -43.61 -19.86
C MET A 4 -8.14 -42.85 -18.53
N ILE A 5 -8.16 -43.58 -17.41
CA ILE A 5 -8.15 -42.98 -16.06
C ILE A 5 -6.79 -42.31 -15.79
N LYS A 6 -5.67 -42.93 -16.17
CA LYS A 6 -4.34 -42.29 -16.05
C LYS A 6 -4.19 -41.03 -16.91
N LEU A 7 -4.79 -41.01 -18.11
CA LEU A 7 -4.75 -39.84 -19.00
C LEU A 7 -5.61 -38.69 -18.44
N MET A 8 -6.79 -38.98 -17.87
CA MET A 8 -7.64 -37.98 -17.22
C MET A 8 -6.99 -37.37 -15.98
N VAL A 9 -6.31 -38.17 -15.15
CA VAL A 9 -5.60 -37.66 -13.96
C VAL A 9 -4.43 -36.77 -14.37
N PHE A 10 -3.72 -37.09 -15.46
CA PHE A 10 -2.61 -36.28 -15.97
C PHE A 10 -3.08 -34.97 -16.62
N ILE A 11 -4.26 -34.96 -17.25
CA ILE A 11 -4.86 -33.75 -17.83
C ILE A 11 -5.46 -32.86 -16.73
N LEU A 12 -6.07 -33.43 -15.69
CA LEU A 12 -6.57 -32.65 -14.54
C LEU A 12 -5.42 -32.01 -13.74
N SER A 13 -4.30 -32.71 -13.55
CA SER A 13 -3.13 -32.15 -12.87
C SER A 13 -2.49 -31.04 -13.70
N PHE A 14 -2.45 -31.16 -15.03
CA PHE A 14 -1.99 -30.08 -15.90
C PHE A 14 -2.94 -28.87 -15.86
N LEU A 15 -4.26 -29.08 -15.96
CA LEU A 15 -5.27 -28.01 -15.95
C LEU A 15 -5.32 -27.24 -14.62
N PHE A 16 -5.07 -27.89 -13.48
CA PHE A 16 -4.88 -27.19 -12.20
C PHE A 16 -3.59 -26.36 -12.16
N SER A 17 -2.53 -26.83 -12.80
CA SER A 17 -1.28 -26.06 -12.90
C SER A 17 -1.39 -24.83 -13.81
N ILE A 18 -2.23 -24.85 -14.85
CA ILE A 18 -2.36 -23.69 -15.77
C ILE A 18 -3.14 -22.53 -15.13
N HIS A 19 -4.12 -22.81 -14.27
CA HIS A 19 -4.82 -21.75 -13.52
C HIS A 19 -3.92 -21.09 -12.46
N ALA A 20 -2.95 -21.83 -11.92
CA ALA A 20 -1.94 -21.30 -11.01
C ALA A 20 -0.82 -20.51 -11.71
N LEU A 21 -0.73 -20.57 -13.06
CA LEU A 21 0.35 -19.98 -13.86
C LEU A 21 0.01 -18.64 -14.53
N ALA A 22 -1.21 -18.10 -14.35
CA ALA A 22 -1.67 -16.93 -15.11
C ALA A 22 -1.79 -15.61 -14.33
N CYS A 23 -1.56 -15.60 -13.03
CA CYS A 23 -1.42 -14.33 -12.28
C CYS A 23 0.04 -14.03 -12.01
N GLY A 24 0.66 -13.34 -12.95
CA GLY A 24 1.94 -12.68 -12.75
C GLY A 24 1.89 -11.63 -11.65
N GLU A 25 3.00 -10.92 -11.45
CA GLU A 25 3.08 -9.81 -10.52
C GLU A 25 1.98 -8.77 -10.79
N VAL A 26 1.39 -8.22 -9.73
CA VAL A 26 0.45 -7.12 -9.90
C VAL A 26 1.19 -5.91 -10.44
N ASN A 27 0.74 -5.42 -11.59
CA ASN A 27 1.37 -4.30 -12.28
C ASN A 27 0.41 -3.11 -12.36
N ARG A 28 0.82 -1.98 -11.77
CA ARG A 28 0.05 -0.73 -11.76
C ARG A 28 -0.38 -0.27 -13.15
N ASP A 29 0.49 -0.38 -14.16
CA ASP A 29 0.20 0.10 -15.51
C ASP A 29 -0.84 -0.78 -16.20
N ILE A 30 -0.84 -2.09 -15.91
CA ILE A 30 -1.90 -3.01 -16.36
C ILE A 30 -3.22 -2.67 -15.66
N LEU A 31 -3.20 -2.43 -14.35
CA LEU A 31 -4.39 -2.05 -13.58
C LEU A 31 -5.00 -0.75 -14.10
N ASN A 32 -4.19 0.27 -14.34
CA ASN A 32 -4.64 1.55 -14.91
C ASN A 32 -5.16 1.42 -16.34
N ARG A 33 -4.68 0.45 -17.13
CA ARG A 33 -5.23 0.17 -18.46
C ARG A 33 -6.61 -0.48 -18.38
N ASN A 34 -6.80 -1.41 -17.45
CA ASN A 34 -8.03 -2.18 -17.31
C ASN A 34 -9.10 -1.45 -16.47
N SER A 35 -8.69 -0.51 -15.63
CA SER A 35 -9.56 0.27 -14.74
C SER A 35 -9.08 1.72 -14.68
N PRO A 36 -9.15 2.45 -15.80
CA PRO A 36 -8.58 3.80 -15.93
C PRO A 36 -9.19 4.81 -14.97
N ASP A 37 -10.38 4.57 -14.43
CA ASP A 37 -11.05 5.49 -13.52
C ASP A 37 -10.53 5.44 -12.07
N GLN A 38 -9.84 4.36 -11.67
CA GLN A 38 -9.35 4.21 -10.30
C GLN A 38 -8.00 4.91 -10.08
N HIS A 39 -7.18 5.10 -11.13
CA HIS A 39 -5.86 5.76 -11.04
C HIS A 39 -4.99 5.21 -9.89
N TYR A 40 -4.52 3.98 -10.06
CA TYR A 40 -3.58 3.33 -9.17
C TYR A 40 -2.25 4.09 -9.10
N GLN A 41 -1.82 4.40 -7.88
CA GLN A 41 -0.52 4.99 -7.57
C GLN A 41 0.53 3.93 -7.30
N GLN A 42 0.18 2.92 -6.50
CA GLN A 42 1.02 1.77 -6.19
C GLN A 42 0.21 0.49 -6.18
N ALA A 43 0.85 -0.58 -6.62
CA ALA A 43 0.37 -1.94 -6.47
C ALA A 43 1.58 -2.82 -6.16
N ILE A 44 1.50 -3.59 -5.06
CA ILE A 44 2.59 -4.46 -4.65
C ILE A 44 2.06 -5.86 -4.33
N ASN A 45 2.84 -6.88 -4.69
CA ASN A 45 2.58 -8.24 -4.22
C ASN A 45 2.75 -8.29 -2.70
N SER A 46 1.82 -8.95 -2.02
CA SER A 46 1.80 -9.04 -0.57
C SER A 46 1.78 -10.49 -0.07
N ASP A 47 2.50 -11.38 -0.75
CA ASP A 47 2.63 -12.80 -0.37
C ASP A 47 3.10 -13.01 1.09
N ARG A 48 3.70 -11.98 1.71
CA ARG A 48 4.04 -11.98 3.14
C ARG A 48 2.84 -11.87 4.09
N LEU A 49 1.70 -11.34 3.63
CA LEU A 49 0.44 -11.29 4.40
C LEU A 49 -0.38 -12.55 4.17
N ALA A 50 -0.61 -12.86 2.90
CA ALA A 50 -1.35 -14.04 2.45
C ALA A 50 -0.83 -14.47 1.07
N ASN A 51 -0.72 -15.77 0.83
CA ASN A 51 -0.26 -16.29 -0.45
C ASN A 51 -1.16 -15.77 -1.59
N ASN A 52 -0.55 -15.33 -2.70
CA ASN A 52 -1.25 -14.80 -3.86
C ASN A 52 -2.03 -13.49 -3.60
N SER A 53 -1.67 -12.71 -2.59
CA SER A 53 -2.35 -11.43 -2.28
C SER A 53 -1.63 -10.21 -2.84
N ALA A 54 -2.32 -9.06 -2.84
CA ALA A 54 -1.76 -7.76 -3.21
C ALA A 54 -2.28 -6.60 -2.35
N LEU A 55 -1.46 -5.56 -2.23
CA LEU A 55 -1.85 -4.25 -1.70
C LEU A 55 -1.96 -3.26 -2.85
N LEU A 56 -3.08 -2.56 -2.90
CA LEU A 56 -3.43 -1.62 -3.96
C LEU A 56 -3.69 -0.24 -3.34
N PHE A 57 -3.16 0.79 -3.98
CA PHE A 57 -3.33 2.18 -3.57
C PHE A 57 -3.75 3.02 -4.78
N PHE A 58 -4.89 3.68 -4.67
CA PHE A 58 -5.52 4.37 -5.80
C PHE A 58 -6.40 5.53 -5.31
N TYR A 59 -6.72 6.48 -6.19
CA TYR A 59 -7.54 7.63 -5.82
C TYR A 59 -9.01 7.22 -5.63
N SER A 60 -9.69 7.79 -4.62
CA SER A 60 -11.11 7.56 -4.34
C SER A 60 -12.02 7.97 -5.49
N ASN A 61 -11.81 9.19 -5.98
CA ASN A 61 -12.56 9.81 -7.07
C ASN A 61 -11.72 10.90 -7.71
N LYS A 62 -11.29 10.67 -8.95
CA LYS A 62 -10.42 11.59 -9.70
C LYS A 62 -10.99 12.99 -9.95
N ASN A 63 -12.29 13.18 -9.79
CA ASN A 63 -12.97 14.45 -10.04
C ASN A 63 -13.03 15.35 -8.81
N GLU A 64 -12.55 14.88 -7.65
CA GLU A 64 -12.41 15.70 -6.45
C GLU A 64 -11.16 16.58 -6.56
N ASP A 65 -11.23 17.79 -6.02
CA ASP A 65 -10.08 18.73 -6.03
C ASP A 65 -8.88 18.17 -5.25
N TYR A 66 -9.16 17.38 -4.20
CA TYR A 66 -8.18 16.73 -3.34
C TYR A 66 -8.61 15.28 -3.07
N PRO A 67 -8.43 14.36 -4.03
CA PRO A 67 -8.90 13.00 -3.87
C PRO A 67 -8.10 12.28 -2.79
N ASP A 68 -8.81 11.55 -1.94
CA ASP A 68 -8.20 10.62 -1.00
C ASP A 68 -7.48 9.51 -1.76
N VAL A 69 -6.38 9.02 -1.18
CA VAL A 69 -5.85 7.71 -1.56
C VAL A 69 -6.53 6.64 -0.72
N LYS A 70 -7.18 5.68 -1.37
CA LYS A 70 -7.69 4.48 -0.72
C LYS A 70 -6.60 3.40 -0.69
N ALA A 71 -6.46 2.75 0.45
CA ALA A 71 -5.60 1.59 0.64
C ALA A 71 -6.47 0.32 0.71
N PHE A 72 -6.20 -0.63 -0.18
CA PHE A 72 -7.03 -1.80 -0.42
C PHE A 72 -6.19 -3.07 -0.41
N PHE A 73 -6.66 -4.08 0.31
CA PHE A 73 -6.05 -5.39 0.37
C PHE A 73 -6.86 -6.38 -0.46
N SER A 74 -6.21 -6.97 -1.46
CA SER A 74 -6.78 -8.04 -2.27
C SER A 74 -6.18 -9.39 -1.81
N PRO A 75 -6.97 -10.28 -1.19
CA PRO A 75 -6.50 -11.60 -0.75
C PRO A 75 -6.18 -12.53 -1.93
N ASP A 76 -6.73 -12.24 -3.10
CA ASP A 76 -6.45 -12.94 -4.36
C ASP A 76 -6.15 -11.92 -5.44
N ARG A 77 -4.87 -11.75 -5.79
CA ARG A 77 -4.42 -10.81 -6.81
C ARG A 77 -4.95 -11.12 -8.21
N CYS A 78 -5.50 -12.31 -8.44
CA CYS A 78 -6.22 -12.63 -9.67
C CYS A 78 -7.61 -12.04 -9.73
N ASN A 79 -8.19 -11.76 -8.57
CA ASN A 79 -9.51 -11.19 -8.41
C ASN A 79 -9.42 -9.94 -7.52
N ILE A 80 -8.84 -8.89 -8.08
CA ILE A 80 -8.62 -7.59 -7.40
C ILE A 80 -9.90 -6.94 -6.87
N ASN A 81 -11.08 -7.36 -7.34
CA ASN A 81 -12.36 -6.82 -6.89
C ASN A 81 -12.84 -7.43 -5.57
N ASN A 82 -12.27 -8.56 -5.14
CA ASN A 82 -12.70 -9.30 -3.95
C ASN A 82 -11.81 -9.01 -2.73
N GLY A 83 -11.60 -7.74 -2.44
CA GLY A 83 -10.76 -7.29 -1.34
C GLY A 83 -11.45 -6.33 -0.40
N VAL A 84 -10.69 -5.79 0.54
CA VAL A 84 -11.19 -4.92 1.60
C VAL A 84 -10.38 -3.63 1.67
N PHE A 85 -11.06 -2.51 1.84
CA PHE A 85 -10.41 -1.26 2.20
C PHE A 85 -9.95 -1.33 3.64
N PHE A 86 -8.71 -0.90 3.90
CA PHE A 86 -8.13 -0.89 5.24
C PHE A 86 -7.64 0.49 5.69
N ASP A 87 -7.48 1.45 4.76
CA ASP A 87 -7.18 2.85 5.13
C ASP A 87 -7.60 3.84 4.02
N SER A 88 -7.63 5.12 4.38
CA SER A 88 -7.88 6.26 3.49
C SER A 88 -7.01 7.44 3.89
N TYR A 89 -6.28 8.01 2.93
CA TYR A 89 -5.37 9.12 3.16
C TYR A 89 -5.89 10.37 2.45
N GLY A 90 -6.58 11.22 3.19
CA GLY A 90 -7.08 12.52 2.75
C GLY A 90 -6.35 13.67 3.45
N TYR A 91 -6.19 14.78 2.74
CA TYR A 91 -5.74 16.04 3.33
C TYR A 91 -6.31 17.21 2.55
N ASN A 92 -7.14 18.04 3.20
CA ASN A 92 -7.94 19.08 2.54
C ASN A 92 -7.13 20.21 1.86
N ALA A 93 -5.79 20.19 1.96
CA ALA A 93 -4.91 21.21 1.40
C ALA A 93 -3.95 20.68 0.32
N GLY A 94 -4.10 19.43 -0.12
CA GLY A 94 -3.25 18.88 -1.17
C GLY A 94 -3.69 17.49 -1.68
N ILE A 95 -3.16 17.10 -2.83
CA ILE A 95 -3.38 15.76 -3.39
C ILE A 95 -2.40 14.78 -2.73
N ALA A 96 -2.92 13.65 -2.26
CA ALA A 96 -2.12 12.58 -1.67
C ALA A 96 -1.28 11.85 -2.72
N ASP A 97 -0.02 11.58 -2.37
CA ASP A 97 0.96 10.85 -3.17
C ASP A 97 1.57 9.72 -2.33
N VAL A 98 1.43 8.48 -2.78
CA VAL A 98 2.00 7.30 -2.13
C VAL A 98 3.46 7.20 -2.56
N ILE A 99 4.36 7.59 -1.66
CA ILE A 99 5.80 7.61 -1.92
C ILE A 99 6.38 6.22 -1.88
N SER A 100 6.00 5.42 -0.89
CA SER A 100 6.53 4.07 -0.74
C SER A 100 5.58 3.21 0.06
N VAL A 101 5.48 1.95 -0.36
CA VAL A 101 4.91 0.86 0.43
C VAL A 101 5.99 -0.20 0.57
N PHE A 102 6.36 -0.56 1.80
CA PHE A 102 7.53 -1.41 2.03
C PHE A 102 7.43 -2.21 3.32
N TRP A 103 8.15 -3.32 3.36
CA TRP A 103 8.23 -4.19 4.53
C TRP A 103 9.21 -3.66 5.57
N GLY A 104 8.91 -3.89 6.84
CA GLY A 104 9.80 -3.60 7.96
C GLY A 104 11.05 -4.50 7.97
N LYS A 105 11.97 -4.18 8.88
CA LYS A 105 13.22 -4.90 9.11
C LYS A 105 13.37 -5.28 10.59
N GLY A 106 14.31 -6.18 10.87
CA GLY A 106 14.60 -6.65 12.23
C GLY A 106 13.40 -7.36 12.85
N LYS A 107 13.02 -6.96 14.07
CA LYS A 107 11.86 -7.52 14.77
C LYS A 107 10.50 -7.14 14.17
N TYR A 108 10.47 -6.23 13.19
CA TYR A 108 9.25 -5.71 12.54
C TYR A 108 9.07 -6.24 11.11
N THR A 109 9.61 -7.42 10.79
CA THR A 109 9.52 -8.02 9.45
C THR A 109 8.10 -8.46 9.07
N ASP A 110 7.22 -8.63 10.05
CA ASP A 110 5.79 -8.89 9.92
C ASP A 110 4.94 -7.60 9.77
N ARG A 111 5.60 -6.43 9.77
CA ARG A 111 4.97 -5.13 9.52
C ARG A 111 5.25 -4.65 8.12
N PHE A 112 4.30 -3.91 7.54
CA PHE A 112 4.57 -3.06 6.39
C PHE A 112 4.23 -1.61 6.71
N PHE A 113 4.82 -0.72 5.93
CA PHE A 113 4.76 0.71 6.13
C PHE A 113 4.32 1.39 4.85
N THR A 114 3.64 2.51 5.00
CA THR A 114 3.32 3.43 3.91
C THR A 114 3.89 4.80 4.24
N ILE A 115 4.49 5.46 3.26
CA ILE A 115 4.82 6.88 3.33
C ILE A 115 3.91 7.61 2.36
N ILE A 116 3.07 8.49 2.88
CA ILE A 116 2.17 9.33 2.10
C ILE A 116 2.64 10.77 2.19
N LYS A 117 2.55 11.50 1.09
CA LYS A 117 2.98 12.89 0.97
C LYS A 117 1.87 13.74 0.36
N TRP A 118 1.73 14.96 0.83
CA TRP A 118 0.88 15.99 0.25
C TRP A 118 1.71 17.23 -0.05
N ASN A 119 1.43 17.89 -1.17
CA ASN A 119 1.93 19.24 -1.38
C ASN A 119 1.10 20.21 -0.53
N VAL A 120 1.76 20.97 0.34
CA VAL A 120 1.10 22.00 1.15
C VAL A 120 1.47 23.35 0.59
N ASN A 121 0.46 24.03 0.05
CA ASN A 121 0.54 25.42 -0.34
C ASN A 121 -0.72 26.13 0.16
N ALA A 122 -0.78 26.34 1.48
CA ALA A 122 -1.92 26.97 2.11
C ALA A 122 -1.86 28.49 1.84
N GLY A 123 -2.54 28.95 0.80
CA GLY A 123 -2.69 30.38 0.52
C GLY A 123 -3.16 31.13 1.77
N GLY A 124 -2.35 32.09 2.25
CA GLY A 124 -2.63 32.89 3.45
C GLY A 124 -2.03 32.37 4.76
N SER A 125 -1.43 31.17 4.79
CA SER A 125 -0.61 30.69 5.91
C SER A 125 0.87 30.66 5.50
N PRO A 126 1.83 31.01 6.36
CA PRO A 126 3.25 30.95 6.03
C PRO A 126 3.78 29.50 6.03
N SER A 127 2.95 28.51 5.69
CA SER A 127 3.30 27.09 5.66
C SER A 127 3.35 26.61 4.22
N TYR A 128 4.53 26.16 3.78
CA TYR A 128 4.78 25.69 2.43
C TYR A 128 5.75 24.50 2.43
N GLY A 129 5.54 23.56 1.50
CA GLY A 129 6.42 22.41 1.31
C GLY A 129 5.64 21.12 1.18
N TRP A 130 6.12 20.07 1.86
CA TRP A 130 5.51 18.74 1.80
C TRP A 130 5.13 18.26 3.17
N TYR A 131 3.87 17.87 3.33
CA TYR A 131 3.40 17.18 4.50
C TYR A 131 3.55 15.68 4.28
N TYR A 132 4.15 14.98 5.23
CA TYR A 132 4.39 13.55 5.19
C TYR A 132 3.66 12.87 6.33
N MET A 133 3.22 11.63 6.10
CA MET A 133 2.70 10.73 7.12
C MET A 133 3.26 9.33 6.90
N VAL A 134 3.75 8.72 7.98
CA VAL A 134 4.19 7.33 8.00
C VAL A 134 3.15 6.52 8.77
N ASN A 135 2.60 5.49 8.13
CA ASN A 135 1.73 4.53 8.81
C ASN A 135 2.40 3.15 8.81
N ALA A 136 2.12 2.40 9.87
CA ALA A 136 2.57 1.02 10.03
C ALA A 136 1.36 0.10 10.17
N TYR A 137 1.46 -1.10 9.60
CA TYR A 137 0.36 -2.05 9.55
C TYR A 137 0.82 -3.48 9.76
N PHE A 138 -0.12 -4.33 10.16
CA PHE A 138 0.07 -5.77 10.28
C PHE A 138 -1.17 -6.53 9.84
N PHE A 139 -0.95 -7.80 9.49
CA PHE A 139 -2.02 -8.71 9.14
C PHE A 139 -2.12 -9.83 10.19
N PRO A 140 -3.15 -9.82 11.04
CA PRO A 140 -3.31 -10.82 12.09
C PRO A 140 -3.75 -12.20 11.56
N GLY A 141 -4.01 -12.34 10.24
CA GLY A 141 -4.50 -13.59 9.62
C GLY A 141 -5.98 -13.88 9.87
N GLN A 142 -6.53 -13.42 10.99
CA GLN A 142 -7.94 -13.51 11.33
C GLN A 142 -8.73 -12.41 10.62
N ASP A 143 -9.90 -12.77 10.06
CA ASP A 143 -10.87 -11.88 9.41
C ASP A 143 -10.39 -11.16 8.12
N ASN A 144 -9.22 -11.54 7.58
CA ASN A 144 -8.60 -10.89 6.41
C ASN A 144 -8.47 -9.36 6.52
N LEU A 145 -8.41 -8.83 7.74
CA LEU A 145 -8.40 -7.39 7.97
C LEU A 145 -7.00 -6.92 8.39
N ILE A 146 -6.40 -6.07 7.57
CA ILE A 146 -5.18 -5.36 7.92
C ILE A 146 -5.49 -4.37 9.06
N LYS A 147 -4.63 -4.36 10.08
CA LYS A 147 -4.73 -3.47 11.23
C LYS A 147 -3.57 -2.48 11.26
N LYS A 148 -3.86 -1.25 11.70
CA LYS A 148 -2.85 -0.23 11.95
C LYS A 148 -2.10 -0.55 13.24
N ASP A 149 -0.78 -0.48 13.19
CA ASP A 149 0.08 -0.52 14.37
C ASP A 149 0.19 0.91 14.92
N GLU A 150 -0.67 1.26 15.87
CA GLU A 150 -0.78 2.62 16.40
C GLU A 150 0.50 3.09 17.11
N LYS A 151 1.24 2.16 17.73
CA LYS A 151 2.51 2.50 18.41
C LYS A 151 3.55 2.93 17.39
N LEU A 152 3.76 2.14 16.33
CA LEU A 152 4.72 2.48 15.28
C LEU A 152 4.26 3.69 14.46
N THR A 153 2.97 3.77 14.14
CA THR A 153 2.39 4.92 13.43
C THR A 153 2.59 6.21 14.22
N SER A 154 2.37 6.19 15.54
CA SER A 154 2.60 7.36 16.39
C SER A 154 4.09 7.70 16.54
N TYR A 155 4.97 6.69 16.59
CA TYR A 155 6.42 6.89 16.71
C TYR A 155 7.00 7.63 15.50
N PHE A 156 6.62 7.22 14.28
CA PHE A 156 7.06 7.90 13.06
C PHE A 156 6.27 9.18 12.79
N GLY A 157 4.97 9.12 13.02
CA GLY A 157 4.06 10.25 12.97
C GLY A 157 3.96 10.90 11.60
N GLN A 158 3.72 12.20 11.66
CA GLN A 158 3.45 13.06 10.51
C GLN A 158 4.10 14.43 10.72
N GLY A 159 4.41 15.14 9.64
CA GLY A 159 5.04 16.45 9.75
C GLY A 159 5.38 17.10 8.42
N ILE A 160 5.80 18.37 8.48
CA ILE A 160 6.13 19.19 7.31
C ILE A 160 7.65 19.18 7.07
N GLU A 161 8.03 18.97 5.82
CA GLU A 161 9.32 19.36 5.27
C GLU A 161 9.14 20.67 4.49
N GLY A 162 9.86 21.72 4.89
CA GLY A 162 9.76 23.05 4.28
C GLY A 162 9.63 24.11 5.35
N ILE A 163 8.58 24.94 5.26
CA ILE A 163 8.25 25.92 6.28
C ILE A 163 6.89 25.59 6.88
N SER A 164 6.83 25.64 8.21
CA SER A 164 5.61 25.49 9.00
C SER A 164 5.49 26.69 9.91
N ASN A 165 4.41 27.46 9.77
CA ASN A 165 4.13 28.65 10.58
C ASN A 165 5.27 29.69 10.55
N GLY A 166 5.94 29.85 9.40
CA GLY A 166 7.05 30.79 9.23
C GLY A 166 8.42 30.27 9.70
N GLU A 167 8.49 29.08 10.29
CA GLU A 167 9.73 28.45 10.72
C GLU A 167 10.13 27.29 9.81
N ILE A 168 11.43 27.10 9.61
CA ILE A 168 11.94 25.95 8.86
C ILE A 168 11.65 24.67 9.65
N SER A 169 10.98 23.73 8.99
CA SER A 169 10.62 22.42 9.53
C SER A 169 11.24 21.31 8.69
N HIS A 170 11.78 20.30 9.37
CA HIS A 170 12.38 19.14 8.72
C HIS A 170 11.71 17.86 9.20
N PHE A 171 11.06 17.15 8.27
CA PHE A 171 10.49 15.84 8.56
C PHE A 171 11.52 14.75 8.27
N LYS A 172 11.72 13.85 9.24
CA LYS A 172 12.85 12.90 9.23
C LYS A 172 12.59 11.65 8.39
N TYR A 173 11.33 11.22 8.26
CA TYR A 173 10.98 9.89 7.76
C TYR A 173 10.38 9.93 6.34
N LYS A 174 11.14 10.51 5.40
CA LYS A 174 10.65 10.78 4.03
C LYS A 174 10.80 9.58 3.09
N THR A 175 11.66 8.62 3.44
CA THR A 175 11.96 7.44 2.62
C THR A 175 11.90 6.14 3.42
N ALA A 176 11.75 5.01 2.72
CA ALA A 176 11.83 3.69 3.34
C ALA A 176 13.17 3.46 4.08
N SER A 177 14.26 4.02 3.55
CA SER A 177 15.57 3.94 4.21
C SER A 177 15.61 4.70 5.53
N ASP A 178 14.95 5.85 5.62
CA ASP A 178 14.92 6.64 6.87
C ASP A 178 14.14 5.89 7.96
N VAL A 179 13.00 5.30 7.57
CA VAL A 179 12.19 4.46 8.46
C VAL A 179 12.98 3.24 8.93
N TRP A 180 13.65 2.52 8.01
CA TRP A 180 14.46 1.35 8.37
C TRP A 180 15.57 1.65 9.37
N LYS A 181 16.28 2.77 9.20
CA LYS A 181 17.33 3.20 10.15
C LYS A 181 16.74 3.46 11.54
N ALA A 182 15.56 4.05 11.60
CA ALA A 182 14.92 4.38 12.87
C ALA A 182 14.30 3.15 13.57
N LEU A 183 13.86 2.12 12.84
CA LEU A 183 13.35 0.87 13.42
C LEU A 183 14.36 0.15 14.32
N GLU A 184 15.66 0.37 14.13
CA GLU A 184 16.72 -0.18 15.00
C GLU A 184 16.65 0.36 16.43
N TRP A 185 16.00 1.50 16.63
CA TRP A 185 15.92 2.23 17.91
C TRP A 185 14.51 2.25 18.51
N VAL A 186 13.56 1.53 17.90
CA VAL A 186 12.22 1.40 18.45
C VAL A 186 12.19 0.20 19.40
N ASP A 187 11.85 0.44 20.66
CA ASP A 187 11.67 -0.60 21.69
C ASP A 187 10.31 -1.29 21.58
#